data_AF-A0AA43IQK4-F1
#
_entry.id   AF-A0AA43IQK4-F1
#
_cell.length_a   1.000
_cell.length_b   1.000
_cell.length_c   1.000
_cell.angle_alpha   90.00
_cell.angle_beta   90.00
_cell.angle_gamma   90.00
#
_symmetry.space_group_name_H-M   'P 1'
#
loop_
_entity.id
_entity.type
_entity.pdbx_description
1 polymer ?
#
loop_
_entity_poly.entity_id
_entity_poly.type
_entity_poly.pdbx_seq_one_letter_code
_entity_poly.pdbx_strand_id
1 'polypeptide(L)'
;MSSSRAIPLRVAVLASGRGSNLQAIIDAIESGQVQAKIVAVISNKKDAVALERARKHGLEDLFVDPKPFVGRPDSREAYDRALLEILQQYDVELVLLAGYMKIVTEVLVNAYANRMMNIHPSLLPSFPGLDVQKKAIDWGCKLAGCTVHFVTEGVDEGPIIIQAAVPILD
;
A
#
# COMPACT_ATOMS: atom_id res chain seq x y z
N MET A 1 -11.06 8.82 -23.81
CA MET A 1 -10.27 10.06 -23.92
C MET A 1 -9.74 10.37 -22.53
N SER A 2 -8.48 10.00 -22.25
CA SER A 2 -7.89 10.27 -20.94
C SER A 2 -7.54 11.75 -20.87
N SER A 3 -8.20 12.48 -19.97
CA SER A 3 -7.78 13.83 -19.60
C SER A 3 -6.40 13.71 -18.95
N SER A 4 -5.34 14.05 -19.66
CA SER A 4 -3.99 14.10 -19.08
C SER A 4 -3.93 15.21 -18.06
N ARG A 5 -3.57 14.88 -16.82
CA ARG A 5 -3.46 15.85 -15.74
C ARG A 5 -2.24 16.74 -16.01
N ALA A 6 -2.42 18.06 -16.00
CA ALA A 6 -1.30 19.00 -16.23
C ALA A 6 -0.20 18.93 -15.15
N ILE A 7 -0.55 18.44 -13.96
CA ILE A 7 0.35 18.26 -12.82
C ILE A 7 0.31 16.78 -12.40
N PRO A 8 1.47 16.10 -12.25
CA PRO A 8 1.51 14.70 -11.81
C PRO A 8 0.79 14.50 -10.46
N LEU A 9 0.02 13.43 -10.34
CA LEU A 9 -0.64 13.03 -9.08
C LEU A 9 0.41 12.75 -8.01
N ARG A 10 0.31 13.40 -6.85
CA ARG A 10 1.24 13.18 -5.73
C ARG A 10 0.85 11.94 -4.94
N VAL A 11 1.72 10.93 -4.94
CA VAL A 11 1.45 9.64 -4.28
C VAL A 11 2.42 9.36 -3.15
N ALA A 12 1.92 8.78 -2.06
CA ALA A 12 2.78 8.15 -1.05
C ALA A 12 2.63 6.63 -1.11
N VAL A 13 3.75 5.92 -0.94
CA VAL A 13 3.76 4.45 -0.91
C VAL A 13 4.15 3.98 0.49
N LEU A 14 3.27 3.21 1.12
CA LEU A 14 3.54 2.57 2.42
C LEU A 14 3.96 1.11 2.17
N ALA A 15 5.12 0.70 2.70
CA ALA A 15 5.66 -0.64 2.49
C ALA A 15 6.50 -1.13 3.68
N SER A 16 6.36 -2.40 4.06
CA SER A 16 7.02 -2.97 5.25
C SER A 16 8.09 -4.02 4.95
N GLY A 17 8.41 -4.27 3.68
CA GLY A 17 9.21 -5.43 3.28
C GLY A 17 10.06 -5.19 2.04
N ARG A 18 10.05 -6.17 1.11
CA ARG A 18 10.93 -6.21 -0.07
C ARG A 18 10.72 -5.05 -1.06
N GLY A 19 9.52 -4.48 -1.11
CA GLY A 19 9.19 -3.35 -1.98
C GLY A 19 9.16 -3.68 -3.48
N SER A 20 8.80 -4.91 -3.87
CA SER A 20 8.67 -5.26 -5.30
C SER A 20 7.55 -4.47 -5.99
N ASN A 21 6.40 -4.29 -5.33
CA ASN A 21 5.33 -3.43 -5.85
C ASN A 21 5.76 -1.96 -5.90
N LEU A 22 6.52 -1.47 -4.91
CA LEU A 22 7.12 -0.14 -4.98
C LEU A 22 8.00 0.01 -6.22
N GLN A 23 8.88 -0.96 -6.50
CA GLN A 23 9.72 -0.93 -7.70
C GLN A 23 8.89 -0.85 -8.98
N ALA A 24 7.86 -1.68 -9.11
CA ALA A 24 7.00 -1.65 -10.29
C ALA A 24 6.31 -0.27 -10.48
N ILE A 25 5.91 0.39 -9.39
CA ILE A 25 5.32 1.73 -9.43
C ILE A 25 6.37 2.77 -9.85
N ILE A 26 7.60 2.68 -9.33
CA ILE A 26 8.72 3.54 -9.73
C ILE A 26 8.98 3.38 -11.23
N ASP A 27 9.16 2.15 -11.70
CA ASP A 27 9.49 1.86 -13.10
C ASP A 27 8.38 2.36 -14.06
N ALA A 28 7.11 2.22 -13.67
CA ALA A 28 5.97 2.72 -14.44
C ALA A 28 5.90 4.25 -14.51
N ILE A 29 6.31 4.95 -13.45
CA ILE A 29 6.39 6.41 -13.43
C ILE A 29 7.57 6.90 -14.27
N GLU A 30 8.76 6.31 -14.08
CA GLU A 30 9.99 6.71 -14.79
C GLU A 30 9.90 6.46 -16.30
N SER A 31 9.19 5.39 -16.71
CA SER A 31 8.91 5.11 -18.13
C SER A 31 7.79 5.97 -18.72
N GLY A 32 7.10 6.79 -17.92
CA GLY A 32 5.99 7.64 -18.36
C GLY A 32 4.67 6.90 -18.60
N GLN A 33 4.57 5.62 -18.23
CA GLN A 33 3.32 4.86 -18.31
C GLN A 33 2.25 5.41 -17.35
N VAL A 34 2.68 5.96 -16.20
CA VAL A 34 1.81 6.53 -15.18
C VAL A 34 2.21 7.99 -14.90
N GLN A 35 1.26 8.91 -15.04
CA GLN A 35 1.46 10.34 -14.72
C GLN A 35 1.27 10.60 -13.21
N ALA A 36 2.24 10.16 -12.42
CA ALA A 36 2.28 10.37 -10.97
C ALA A 36 3.69 10.73 -10.50
N LYS A 37 3.81 11.23 -9.28
CA LYS A 37 5.08 11.47 -8.59
C LYS A 37 5.01 10.86 -7.21
N ILE A 38 5.92 9.93 -6.90
CA ILE A 38 6.10 9.45 -5.53
C ILE A 38 6.75 10.59 -4.74
N VAL A 39 6.04 11.10 -3.74
CA VAL A 39 6.52 12.20 -2.89
C VAL A 39 7.07 11.71 -1.56
N ALA A 40 6.67 10.51 -1.13
CA ALA A 40 7.21 9.84 0.05
C ALA A 40 7.04 8.32 -0.05
N VAL A 41 8.04 7.57 0.38
CA VAL A 41 7.97 6.14 0.67
C VAL A 41 8.09 5.97 2.17
N ILE A 42 7.08 5.40 2.81
CA ILE A 42 7.00 5.31 4.27
C ILE A 42 7.03 3.84 4.70
N SER A 43 7.85 3.52 5.70
CA SER A 43 7.89 2.19 6.31
C SER A 43 7.74 2.23 7.82
N ASN A 44 7.05 1.23 8.36
CA ASN A 44 7.04 0.92 9.78
C ASN A 44 8.17 -0.03 10.20
N LYS A 45 9.10 -0.36 9.30
CA LYS A 45 10.30 -1.16 9.59
C LYS A 45 11.55 -0.45 9.06
N LYS A 46 12.49 -0.18 9.97
CA LYS A 46 13.72 0.57 9.66
C LYS A 46 14.56 -0.07 8.57
N ASP A 47 14.63 -1.40 8.58
CA ASP A 47 15.47 -2.19 7.68
C ASP A 47 14.67 -2.73 6.48
N ALA A 48 13.55 -2.10 6.13
CA ALA A 48 12.78 -2.48 4.95
C ALA A 48 13.58 -2.17 3.67
N VAL A 49 13.80 -3.19 2.84
CA VAL A 49 14.43 -3.05 1.51
C VAL A 49 13.67 -2.03 0.62
N ALA A 50 12.37 -1.84 0.84
CA ALA A 50 11.60 -0.78 0.19
C ALA A 50 12.20 0.63 0.38
N LEU A 51 12.74 0.96 1.56
CA LEU A 51 13.38 2.25 1.82
C LEU A 51 14.70 2.37 1.04
N GLU A 52 15.48 1.29 0.94
CA GLU A 52 16.67 1.28 0.09
C GLU A 52 16.36 1.51 -1.39
N ARG A 53 15.25 0.93 -1.89
CA ARG A 53 14.78 1.18 -3.26
C ARG A 53 14.44 2.65 -3.44
N ALA A 54 13.69 3.24 -2.52
CA ALA A 54 13.36 4.67 -2.55
C ALA A 54 14.61 5.55 -2.64
N ARG A 55 15.60 5.31 -1.75
CA ARG A 55 16.89 6.04 -1.78
C ARG A 55 17.63 5.94 -3.11
N LYS A 56 17.67 4.74 -3.71
CA LYS A 56 18.35 4.51 -5.00
C LYS A 56 17.75 5.33 -6.14
N HIS A 57 16.47 5.65 -6.06
CA HIS A 57 15.76 6.47 -7.04
C HIS A 57 15.62 7.95 -6.60
N GLY A 58 16.34 8.37 -5.54
CA GLY A 58 16.30 9.75 -5.04
C GLY A 58 14.94 10.15 -4.47
N LEU A 59 14.15 9.19 -4.00
CA LEU A 59 12.85 9.42 -3.36
C LEU A 59 13.02 9.57 -1.85
N GLU A 60 12.15 10.37 -1.25
CA GLU A 60 12.08 10.53 0.20
C GLU A 60 11.70 9.20 0.87
N ASP A 61 12.53 8.72 1.81
CA ASP A 61 12.40 7.42 2.44
C ASP A 61 12.26 7.54 3.97
N LEU A 62 11.03 7.46 4.45
CA LEU A 62 10.69 7.77 5.83
C LEU A 62 10.48 6.48 6.62
N PHE A 63 11.27 6.29 7.68
CA PHE A 63 10.98 5.29 8.70
C PHE A 63 10.20 5.94 9.85
N VAL A 64 9.00 5.41 10.11
CA VAL A 64 8.16 5.82 11.24
C VAL A 64 8.10 4.66 12.22
N ASP A 65 8.75 4.82 13.38
CA ASP A 65 8.83 3.76 14.38
C ASP A 65 7.48 3.60 15.10
N PRO A 66 6.84 2.41 15.07
CA PRO A 66 5.63 2.18 15.85
C PRO A 66 5.88 2.02 17.36
N LYS A 67 7.13 1.75 17.80
CA LYS A 67 7.45 1.46 19.20
C LYS A 67 7.04 2.56 20.19
N PRO A 68 7.22 3.87 19.91
CA PRO A 68 6.85 4.94 20.85
C PRO A 68 5.34 5.02 21.16
N PHE A 69 4.51 4.36 20.35
CA PHE A 69 3.05 4.36 20.50
C PHE A 69 2.54 3.12 21.25
N VAL A 70 3.35 2.07 21.39
CA VAL A 70 2.96 0.81 22.04
C VAL A 70 2.60 1.03 23.51
N GLY A 71 1.56 0.34 24.00
CA GLY A 71 1.12 0.37 25.40
C GLY A 71 0.17 1.50 25.76
N ARG A 72 -0.15 2.39 24.80
CA ARG A 72 -1.18 3.43 24.96
C ARG A 72 -2.57 2.88 24.64
N PRO A 73 -3.64 3.38 25.30
CA PRO A 73 -5.01 3.01 24.97
C PRO A 73 -5.36 3.26 23.48
N ASP A 74 -4.82 4.33 22.89
CA ASP A 74 -5.04 4.75 21.49
C ASP A 74 -3.81 4.48 20.59
N SER A 75 -3.01 3.46 20.92
CA SER A 75 -1.70 3.21 20.28
C SER A 75 -1.73 3.15 18.75
N ARG A 76 -2.80 2.59 18.16
CA ARG A 76 -2.92 2.47 16.69
C ARG A 76 -3.29 3.80 16.07
N GLU A 77 -4.27 4.49 16.64
CA GLU A 77 -4.77 5.78 16.18
C GLU A 77 -3.70 6.86 16.33
N ALA A 78 -2.93 6.83 17.41
CA ALA A 78 -1.82 7.77 17.64
C ALA A 78 -0.70 7.58 16.60
N TYR A 79 -0.38 6.34 16.25
CA TYR A 79 0.59 6.05 15.19
C TYR A 79 0.07 6.49 13.81
N ASP A 80 -1.20 6.24 13.51
CA ASP A 80 -1.83 6.67 12.27
C ASP A 80 -1.99 8.19 12.17
N ARG A 81 -2.17 8.90 13.28
CA ARG A 81 -2.12 10.38 13.33
C ARG A 81 -0.73 10.90 12.94
N ALA A 82 0.34 10.28 13.45
CA ALA A 82 1.70 10.65 13.06
C ALA A 82 1.96 10.40 11.56
N LEU A 83 1.43 9.31 11.01
CA LEU A 83 1.46 9.07 9.56
C LEU A 83 0.67 10.13 8.79
N LEU A 84 -0.53 10.49 9.26
CA LEU A 84 -1.38 11.48 8.62
C LEU A 84 -0.69 12.85 8.53
N GLU A 85 -0.03 13.29 9.60
CA GLU A 85 0.74 14.54 9.63
C GLU A 85 1.82 14.55 8.55
N ILE A 86 2.58 13.45 8.41
CA ILE A 86 3.58 13.31 7.35
C ILE A 86 2.91 13.38 5.97
N LEU A 87 1.85 12.59 5.75
CA LEU A 87 1.16 12.57 4.46
C LEU A 87 0.63 13.96 4.05
N GLN A 88 0.17 14.75 5.03
CA GLN A 88 -0.26 16.13 4.82
C GLN A 88 0.91 17.08 4.51
N GLN A 89 2.05 16.96 5.22
CA GLN A 89 3.26 17.75 4.96
C GLN A 89 3.80 17.55 3.54
N TYR A 90 3.61 16.37 2.97
CA TYR A 90 4.00 16.04 1.60
C TYR A 90 2.90 16.29 0.56
N ASP A 91 1.78 16.94 0.93
CA ASP A 91 0.63 17.19 0.05
C ASP A 91 0.20 15.93 -0.72
N VAL A 92 0.10 14.79 -0.02
CA VAL A 92 -0.23 13.50 -0.65
C VAL A 92 -1.69 13.49 -1.06
N GLU A 93 -1.93 13.11 -2.32
CA GLU A 93 -3.27 13.04 -2.89
C GLU A 93 -3.83 11.62 -2.89
N LEU A 94 -2.97 10.61 -3.08
CA LEU A 94 -3.29 9.18 -3.11
C LEU A 94 -2.26 8.37 -2.31
N VAL A 95 -2.76 7.50 -1.43
CA VAL A 95 -1.94 6.59 -0.62
C VAL A 95 -2.00 5.18 -1.21
N LEU A 96 -0.84 4.55 -1.38
CA LEU A 96 -0.70 3.19 -1.91
C LEU A 96 -0.12 2.28 -0.83
N LEU A 97 -0.89 1.29 -0.38
CA LEU A 97 -0.43 0.23 0.51
C LEU A 97 0.19 -0.88 -0.34
N ALA A 98 1.52 -0.94 -0.38
CA ALA A 98 2.30 -1.84 -1.22
C ALA A 98 3.09 -2.85 -0.37
N GLY A 99 2.37 -3.81 0.22
CA GLY A 99 2.95 -4.73 1.20
C GLY A 99 3.18 -4.05 2.56
N TYR A 100 2.24 -3.19 2.96
CA TYR A 100 2.21 -2.57 4.27
C TYR A 100 1.55 -3.50 5.30
N MET A 101 2.27 -3.81 6.37
CA MET A 101 1.92 -4.88 7.31
C MET A 101 1.31 -4.33 8.62
N LYS A 102 0.62 -3.19 8.57
CA LYS A 102 -0.21 -2.70 9.68
C LYS A 102 -1.62 -2.42 9.18
N ILE A 103 -2.61 -2.79 9.99
CA ILE A 103 -4.01 -2.46 9.74
C ILE A 103 -4.20 -0.97 10.03
N VAL A 104 -4.53 -0.20 9.00
CA VAL A 104 -4.88 1.21 9.12
C VAL A 104 -6.18 1.37 9.91
N THR A 105 -6.28 2.47 10.65
CA THR A 105 -7.45 2.85 11.44
C THR A 105 -8.32 3.83 10.66
N GLU A 106 -9.51 4.10 11.20
CA GLU A 106 -10.43 5.13 10.71
C GLU A 106 -9.75 6.50 10.52
N VAL A 107 -8.69 6.82 11.27
CA VAL A 107 -7.93 8.08 11.12
C VAL A 107 -7.45 8.25 9.68
N LEU A 108 -6.77 7.24 9.14
CA LEU A 108 -6.24 7.29 7.78
C LEU A 108 -7.31 6.99 6.73
N VAL A 109 -8.21 6.04 7.01
CA VAL A 109 -9.30 5.68 6.09
C VAL A 109 -10.19 6.89 5.80
N ASN A 110 -10.58 7.65 6.82
CA ASN A 110 -11.43 8.83 6.64
C ASN A 110 -10.68 9.97 5.96
N ALA A 111 -9.42 10.23 6.35
CA ALA A 111 -8.60 11.27 5.74
C ALA A 111 -8.35 11.04 4.24
N TYR A 112 -8.25 9.76 3.83
CA TYR A 112 -8.00 9.33 2.45
C TYR A 112 -9.14 8.49 1.87
N ALA A 113 -10.39 8.81 2.23
CA ALA A 113 -11.55 8.11 1.70
C ALA A 113 -11.57 8.15 0.16
N ASN A 114 -11.72 6.99 -0.48
CA ASN A 114 -11.60 6.81 -1.94
C ASN A 114 -10.26 7.26 -2.55
N ARG A 115 -9.23 7.47 -1.73
CA ARG A 115 -7.88 7.92 -2.10
C ARG A 115 -6.80 7.12 -1.38
N MET A 116 -7.14 5.91 -0.97
CA MET A 116 -6.19 4.92 -0.44
C MET A 116 -6.47 3.59 -1.14
N MET A 117 -5.43 3.01 -1.75
CA MET A 117 -5.52 1.74 -2.47
C MET A 117 -4.59 0.72 -1.84
N ASN A 118 -5.00 -0.55 -1.84
CA ASN A 118 -4.18 -1.67 -1.44
C ASN A 118 -4.12 -2.71 -2.55
N ILE A 119 -3.00 -3.43 -2.64
CA ILE A 119 -2.87 -4.63 -3.44
C ILE A 119 -2.80 -5.86 -2.52
N HIS A 120 -3.76 -6.76 -2.71
CA HIS A 120 -3.91 -7.98 -1.93
C HIS A 120 -3.62 -9.22 -2.79
N PRO A 121 -2.81 -10.19 -2.34
CA PRO A 121 -2.39 -11.31 -3.17
C PRO A 121 -3.37 -12.50 -3.15
N SER A 122 -4.67 -12.20 -3.29
CA SER A 122 -5.71 -13.19 -3.58
C SER A 122 -6.76 -12.59 -4.54
N LEU A 123 -7.63 -13.44 -5.08
CA LEU A 123 -8.85 -12.99 -5.77
C LEU A 123 -9.94 -12.71 -4.74
N LEU A 124 -9.94 -11.50 -4.16
CA LEU A 124 -11.02 -11.07 -3.25
C LEU A 124 -12.41 -11.26 -3.89
N PRO A 125 -13.43 -11.67 -3.11
CA PRO A 125 -13.45 -11.76 -1.65
C PRO A 125 -12.83 -13.05 -1.06
N SER A 126 -12.26 -13.94 -1.88
CA SER A 126 -11.61 -15.15 -1.36
C SER A 126 -10.31 -14.84 -0.64
N PHE A 127 -10.10 -15.49 0.51
CA PHE A 127 -8.88 -15.40 1.33
C PHE A 127 -8.45 -13.95 1.69
N PRO A 128 -9.21 -13.21 2.51
CA PRO A 128 -8.73 -11.96 3.10
C PRO A 128 -7.65 -12.23 4.17
N GLY A 129 -6.92 -11.18 4.55
CA GLY A 129 -5.94 -11.21 5.63
C GLY A 129 -4.56 -11.77 5.24
N LEU A 130 -3.92 -12.53 6.14
CA LEU A 130 -2.52 -12.96 5.97
C LEU A 130 -2.38 -14.37 5.37
N ASP A 131 -1.19 -14.67 4.86
CA ASP A 131 -0.75 -15.99 4.36
C ASP A 131 -1.67 -16.59 3.28
N VAL A 132 -2.25 -15.73 2.45
CA VAL A 132 -3.35 -16.06 1.54
C VAL A 132 -2.94 -16.97 0.40
N GLN A 133 -1.69 -16.87 -0.07
CA GLN A 133 -1.18 -17.79 -1.10
C GLN A 133 -1.08 -19.22 -0.56
N LYS A 134 -0.61 -19.38 0.69
CA LYS A 134 -0.57 -20.68 1.35
C LYS A 134 -1.98 -21.23 1.56
N LYS A 135 -2.91 -20.40 2.05
CA LYS A 135 -4.32 -20.80 2.22
C LYS A 135 -4.95 -21.30 0.90
N ALA A 136 -4.67 -20.63 -0.22
CA ALA A 136 -5.18 -21.05 -1.53
C ALA A 136 -4.62 -22.43 -1.95
N ILE A 137 -3.33 -22.67 -1.73
CA ILE A 137 -2.69 -23.97 -2.01
C ILE A 137 -3.26 -25.06 -1.09
N ASP A 138 -3.30 -24.82 0.22
CA ASP A 138 -3.77 -25.77 1.22
C ASP A 138 -5.26 -26.13 1.01
N TRP A 139 -6.06 -25.18 0.51
CA TRP A 139 -7.47 -25.40 0.12
C TRP A 139 -7.62 -26.23 -1.16
N GLY A 140 -6.54 -26.41 -1.94
CA GLY A 140 -6.57 -27.12 -3.22
C GLY A 140 -7.10 -26.28 -4.38
N CYS A 141 -7.00 -24.94 -4.30
CA CYS A 141 -7.36 -24.07 -5.42
C CYS A 141 -6.50 -24.38 -6.65
N LYS A 142 -7.10 -24.29 -7.85
CA LYS A 142 -6.38 -24.38 -9.14
C LYS A 142 -6.16 -23.01 -9.80
N LEU A 143 -6.79 -21.98 -9.24
CA LEU A 143 -6.66 -20.60 -9.66
C LEU A 143 -6.48 -19.71 -8.42
N ALA A 144 -5.54 -18.78 -8.49
CA ALA A 144 -5.32 -17.72 -7.54
C ALA A 144 -5.21 -16.38 -8.27
N GLY A 145 -4.69 -15.35 -7.62
CA GLY A 145 -4.53 -14.04 -8.25
C GLY A 145 -4.18 -12.95 -7.26
N CYS A 146 -4.37 -11.71 -7.71
CA CYS A 146 -4.30 -10.54 -6.87
C CYS A 146 -5.44 -9.57 -7.17
N THR A 147 -5.75 -8.73 -6.19
CA THR A 147 -6.77 -7.70 -6.26
C THR A 147 -6.17 -6.36 -5.86
N VAL A 148 -6.40 -5.32 -6.66
CA VAL A 148 -6.27 -3.93 -6.22
C VAL A 148 -7.66 -3.43 -5.82
N HIS A 149 -7.77 -2.85 -4.64
CA HIS A 149 -9.04 -2.35 -4.10
C HIS A 149 -8.83 -1.05 -3.32
N PHE A 150 -9.91 -0.28 -3.14
CA PHE A 150 -9.92 0.82 -2.19
C PHE A 150 -9.88 0.30 -0.76
N VAL A 151 -9.21 1.03 0.12
CA VAL A 151 -9.15 0.69 1.55
C VAL A 151 -10.37 1.28 2.26
N THR A 152 -11.03 0.46 3.06
CA THR A 152 -12.13 0.83 3.97
C THR A 152 -11.78 0.41 5.40
N GLU A 153 -12.70 0.61 6.34
CA GLU A 153 -12.53 0.18 7.74
C GLU A 153 -12.39 -1.35 7.86
N GLY A 154 -13.13 -2.09 7.04
CA GLY A 154 -13.03 -3.54 6.92
C GLY A 154 -11.74 -3.96 6.23
N VAL A 155 -11.06 -4.96 6.79
CA VAL A 155 -9.79 -5.48 6.24
C VAL A 155 -10.07 -6.24 4.95
N ASP A 156 -9.52 -5.74 3.84
CA ASP A 156 -9.68 -6.31 2.49
C ASP A 156 -11.14 -6.38 1.99
N GLU A 157 -12.01 -5.49 2.50
CA GLU A 157 -13.45 -5.47 2.16
C GLU A 157 -13.86 -4.33 1.23
N GLY A 158 -12.93 -3.41 0.93
CA GLY A 158 -13.26 -2.24 0.14
C GLY A 158 -13.50 -2.53 -1.34
N PRO A 159 -14.12 -1.58 -2.08
CA PRO A 159 -14.48 -1.77 -3.48
C PRO A 159 -13.30 -2.18 -4.36
N ILE A 160 -13.47 -3.26 -5.11
CA ILE A 160 -12.48 -3.81 -6.06
C ILE A 160 -12.33 -2.87 -7.25
N ILE A 161 -11.08 -2.60 -7.63
CA ILE A 161 -10.72 -1.77 -8.80
C ILE A 161 -10.36 -2.66 -9.98
N ILE A 162 -9.43 -3.60 -9.77
CA ILE A 162 -8.95 -4.53 -10.80
C ILE A 162 -8.43 -5.81 -10.17
N GLN A 163 -8.53 -6.92 -10.89
CA GLN A 163 -8.00 -8.21 -10.50
C GLN A 163 -7.20 -8.85 -11.63
N ALA A 164 -6.23 -9.69 -11.28
CA ALA A 164 -5.53 -10.54 -12.21
C ALA A 164 -5.48 -11.97 -11.65
N ALA A 165 -5.87 -12.95 -12.47
CA ALA A 165 -5.85 -14.36 -12.10
C ALA A 165 -4.57 -15.05 -12.60
N VAL A 166 -4.08 -16.01 -11.83
CA VAL A 166 -2.93 -16.87 -12.18
C VAL A 166 -3.25 -18.33 -11.83
N PRO A 167 -2.80 -19.31 -12.65
CA PRO A 167 -2.97 -20.71 -12.31
C PRO A 167 -2.12 -21.10 -11.09
N ILE A 168 -2.61 -22.03 -10.29
CA ILE A 168 -1.78 -22.79 -9.33
C ILE A 168 -1.36 -24.07 -10.04
N LEU A 169 -0.05 -24.26 -10.19
CA LEU A 169 0.53 -25.46 -10.79
C LEU A 169 0.68 -26.57 -9.73
N ASP A 170 0.66 -27.82 -10.18
CA ASP A 170 0.86 -29.01 -9.34
C ASP A 170 2.32 -29.25 -8.95
#